data_AF-A0A7Y3UL18-F1
#
_entry.id   AF-A0A7Y3UL18-F1
#
_cell.length_a   1.000
_cell.length_b   1.000
_cell.length_c   1.000
_cell.angle_alpha   90.00
_cell.angle_beta   90.00
_cell.angle_gamma   90.00
#
_symmetry.space_group_name_H-M   'P 1'
#
loop_
_entity.id
_entity.type
_entity.pdbx_description
1 polymer ?
#
loop_
_entity_poly.entity_id
_entity_poly.type
_entity_poly.pdbx_seq_one_letter_code
_entity_poly.pdbx_strand_id
1 'polypeptide(L)'
;MEHTIFGKDTTIRLSCRTGDYLSWFGFKGIFSPEYDQYKINDTWQLTDGDFVTITNRQVDLPCWFELHPLEVSGSLVYWMQSKLDSGYQPGEIVKRPNIWRALTGDRLVWVGEQRQGVEFNNGVLSVITFSENAAIIGESYSDFDGFPRFDQEEQRQEDMKLCRNGMNAILELGTPRSVSPAF
;
A
#
# COMPACT_ATOMS: atom_id res chain seq x y z
N MET A 1 -8.09 -17.17 -4.71
CA MET A 1 -8.59 -16.07 -3.87
C MET A 1 -8.95 -14.91 -4.80
N GLU A 2 -10.08 -14.24 -4.58
CA GLU A 2 -10.40 -13.01 -5.31
C GLU A 2 -9.45 -11.90 -4.86
N HIS A 3 -9.01 -11.04 -5.78
CA HIS A 3 -8.10 -9.94 -5.46
C HIS A 3 -8.59 -8.67 -6.15
N THR A 4 -8.34 -7.53 -5.51
CA THR A 4 -8.68 -6.23 -6.06
C THR A 4 -7.55 -5.75 -6.96
N ILE A 5 -7.85 -5.42 -8.21
CA ILE A 5 -6.89 -4.78 -9.11
C ILE A 5 -7.03 -3.27 -8.92
N PHE A 6 -6.00 -2.64 -8.37
CA PHE A 6 -5.90 -1.19 -8.28
C PHE A 6 -5.43 -0.63 -9.62
N GLY A 7 -6.17 0.30 -10.19
CA GLY A 7 -5.88 0.89 -11.49
C GLY A 7 -6.13 2.39 -11.53
N LYS A 8 -6.46 2.91 -12.72
CA LYS A 8 -6.65 4.33 -12.95
C LYS A 8 -7.78 4.93 -12.11
N ASP A 9 -7.61 6.18 -11.68
CA ASP A 9 -8.65 7.01 -11.03
C ASP A 9 -9.38 6.27 -9.89
N THR A 10 -8.60 5.63 -9.03
CA THR A 10 -9.10 4.73 -7.98
C THR A 10 -8.71 5.25 -6.61
N THR A 11 -9.65 5.18 -5.67
CA THR A 11 -9.42 5.37 -4.23
C THR A 11 -10.04 4.22 -3.46
N ILE A 12 -9.24 3.56 -2.61
CA ILE A 12 -9.69 2.53 -1.68
C ILE A 12 -9.43 3.05 -0.27
N ARG A 13 -10.41 2.92 0.62
CA ARG A 13 -10.27 3.23 2.04
C ARG A 13 -10.46 1.97 2.86
N LEU A 14 -9.46 1.64 3.67
CA LEU A 14 -9.51 0.51 4.59
C LEU A 14 -9.91 1.04 5.98
N SER A 15 -10.94 0.43 6.56
CA SER A 15 -11.32 0.67 7.96
C SER A 15 -10.56 -0.33 8.84
N CYS A 16 -9.54 0.17 9.51
CA CYS A 16 -8.63 -0.66 10.27
C CYS A 16 -9.20 -1.02 11.66
N ARG A 17 -8.76 -2.16 12.19
CA ARG A 17 -9.06 -2.64 13.54
C ARG A 17 -7.79 -3.05 14.25
N THR A 18 -7.83 -3.05 15.58
CA THR A 18 -6.74 -3.61 16.38
C THR A 18 -6.55 -5.08 16.03
N GLY A 19 -5.29 -5.46 15.74
CA GLY A 19 -4.95 -6.82 15.29
C GLY A 19 -4.93 -6.98 13.77
N ASP A 20 -5.22 -5.91 13.01
CA ASP A 20 -5.00 -5.90 11.57
C ASP A 20 -3.53 -5.63 11.26
N TYR A 21 -3.07 -6.26 10.18
CA TYR A 21 -1.77 -5.97 9.59
C TYR A 21 -1.93 -5.69 8.11
N LEU A 22 -1.20 -4.69 7.64
CA LEU A 22 -1.08 -4.36 6.24
C LEU A 22 0.38 -4.56 5.83
N SER A 23 0.64 -5.43 4.85
CA SER A 23 2.01 -5.70 4.40
C SER A 23 2.16 -5.31 2.93
N TRP A 24 3.19 -4.53 2.64
CA TRP A 24 3.54 -4.11 1.28
C TRP A 24 4.65 -4.97 0.71
N PHE A 25 4.34 -5.59 -0.42
CA PHE A 25 5.24 -6.45 -1.18
C PHE A 25 5.70 -5.74 -2.45
N GLY A 26 6.99 -5.42 -2.50
CA GLY A 26 7.63 -4.85 -3.67
C GLY A 26 7.98 -5.93 -4.68
N PHE A 27 7.59 -5.75 -5.95
CA PHE A 27 7.98 -6.67 -7.02
C PHE A 27 9.44 -6.45 -7.42
N LYS A 28 10.26 -7.51 -7.42
CA LYS A 28 11.71 -7.42 -7.69
C LYS A 28 12.06 -7.49 -9.18
N GLY A 29 11.14 -7.95 -10.01
CA GLY A 29 11.34 -8.07 -11.45
C GLY A 29 11.08 -9.48 -11.98
N ILE A 30 10.82 -9.57 -13.28
CA ILE A 30 10.52 -10.83 -13.97
C ILE A 30 11.71 -11.79 -14.05
N PHE A 31 12.92 -11.28 -13.84
CA PHE A 31 14.16 -12.06 -13.86
C PHE A 31 14.52 -12.63 -12.49
N SER A 32 13.79 -12.26 -11.43
CA SER A 32 13.95 -12.89 -10.12
C SER A 32 13.39 -14.33 -10.16
N PRO A 33 14.02 -15.29 -9.45
CA PRO A 33 13.47 -16.63 -9.30
C PRO A 33 12.04 -16.56 -8.74
N GLU A 34 11.14 -17.46 -9.16
CA GLU A 34 9.72 -17.42 -8.77
C GLU A 34 9.51 -17.32 -7.24
N TYR A 35 10.35 -18.01 -6.46
CA TYR A 35 10.31 -18.00 -5.00
C TYR A 35 10.84 -16.69 -4.35
N ASP A 36 11.39 -15.78 -5.14
CA ASP A 36 12.04 -14.54 -4.70
C ASP A 36 11.59 -13.33 -5.56
N GLN A 37 10.43 -13.44 -6.20
CA GLN A 37 9.85 -12.36 -7.03
C GLN A 37 9.34 -11.16 -6.22
N TYR A 38 9.11 -11.34 -4.92
CA TYR A 38 8.60 -10.29 -4.03
C TYR A 38 9.48 -10.14 -2.80
N LYS A 39 9.73 -8.88 -2.41
CA LYS A 39 10.28 -8.52 -1.10
C LYS A 39 9.20 -7.89 -0.24
N ILE A 40 9.21 -8.15 1.06
CA ILE A 40 8.44 -7.35 2.01
C ILE A 40 9.19 -6.02 2.16
N ASN A 41 8.57 -4.93 1.71
CA ASN A 41 9.15 -3.59 1.85
C ASN A 41 8.90 -3.06 3.27
N ASP A 42 7.68 -3.23 3.77
CA ASP A 42 7.28 -2.77 5.09
C ASP A 42 5.98 -3.47 5.54
N THR A 43 5.66 -3.40 6.82
CA THR A 43 4.41 -3.88 7.40
C THR A 43 3.92 -2.94 8.49
N TRP A 44 2.66 -2.55 8.38
CA TRP A 44 1.96 -1.73 9.36
C TRP A 44 1.09 -2.62 10.24
N GLN A 45 1.22 -2.46 11.55
CA GLN A 45 0.23 -2.93 12.52
C GLN A 45 -0.80 -1.82 12.71
N LEU A 46 -2.08 -2.13 12.58
CA LEU A 46 -3.14 -1.14 12.59
C LEU A 46 -3.95 -1.24 13.88
N THR A 47 -4.56 -0.12 14.28
CA THR A 47 -5.41 -0.05 15.47
C THR A 47 -6.81 0.45 15.14
N ASP A 48 -7.72 0.34 16.11
CA ASP A 48 -9.07 0.87 15.96
C ASP A 48 -9.04 2.40 15.81
N GLY A 49 -9.75 2.89 14.80
CA GLY A 49 -9.83 4.32 14.51
C GLY A 49 -8.85 4.80 13.45
N ASP A 50 -7.92 3.96 13.01
CA ASP A 50 -7.05 4.30 11.89
C ASP A 50 -7.70 4.02 10.55
N PHE A 51 -7.29 4.80 9.56
CA PHE A 51 -7.70 4.64 8.18
C PHE A 51 -6.48 4.56 7.29
N VAL A 52 -6.55 3.67 6.29
CA VAL A 52 -5.57 3.66 5.21
C VAL A 52 -6.27 4.07 3.93
N THR A 53 -5.80 5.16 3.34
CA THR A 53 -6.23 5.65 2.03
C THR A 53 -5.21 5.24 0.97
N ILE A 54 -5.65 4.47 -0.02
CA ILE A 54 -4.87 4.05 -1.18
C ILE A 54 -5.43 4.80 -2.39
N THR A 55 -4.65 5.68 -3.02
CA THR A 55 -5.17 6.50 -4.10
C THR A 55 -4.12 6.92 -5.15
N ASN A 56 -4.59 7.09 -6.39
CA ASN A 56 -3.89 7.80 -7.48
C ASN A 56 -4.72 9.01 -7.96
N ARG A 57 -5.64 9.51 -7.13
CA ARG A 57 -6.50 10.66 -7.41
C ARG A 57 -5.98 11.85 -6.62
N GLN A 58 -5.57 12.90 -7.32
CA GLN A 58 -5.05 14.11 -6.70
C GLN A 58 -6.04 14.72 -5.68
N VAL A 59 -7.34 14.69 -6.00
CA VAL A 59 -8.41 15.26 -5.18
C VAL A 59 -8.63 14.52 -3.85
N ASP A 60 -8.18 13.27 -3.76
CA ASP A 60 -8.33 12.43 -2.58
C ASP A 60 -7.06 12.41 -1.72
N LEU A 61 -5.99 13.09 -2.15
CA LEU A 61 -4.78 13.26 -1.35
C LEU A 61 -5.03 14.26 -0.21
N PRO A 62 -4.45 14.03 0.99
CA PRO A 62 -4.51 15.00 2.07
C PRO A 62 -3.93 16.36 1.66
N CYS A 63 -4.50 17.45 2.16
CA CYS A 63 -4.07 18.81 1.79
C CYS A 63 -2.62 19.14 2.17
N TRP A 64 -2.03 18.41 3.10
CA TRP A 64 -0.63 18.53 3.52
C TRP A 64 0.33 17.68 2.68
N PHE A 65 -0.19 16.75 1.87
CA PHE A 65 0.60 15.83 1.06
C PHE A 65 0.61 16.28 -0.40
N GLU A 66 1.78 16.24 -1.00
CA GLU A 66 1.95 16.53 -2.41
C GLU A 66 2.84 15.48 -3.05
N LEU A 67 2.42 14.97 -4.22
CA LEU A 67 3.23 14.05 -5.01
C LEU A 67 4.40 14.80 -5.63
N HIS A 68 5.60 14.22 -5.51
CA HIS A 68 6.76 14.65 -6.26
C HIS A 68 6.61 14.26 -7.74
N PRO A 69 7.23 14.99 -8.70
CA PRO A 69 7.15 14.63 -10.11
C PRO A 69 7.67 13.22 -10.47
N LEU A 70 8.53 12.64 -9.62
CA LEU A 70 9.02 11.26 -9.79
C LEU A 70 8.02 10.21 -9.26
N GLU A 71 6.99 10.63 -8.54
CA GLU A 71 5.99 9.74 -7.93
C GLU A 71 4.70 9.66 -8.76
N VAL A 72 4.50 10.59 -9.71
CA VAL A 72 3.28 10.62 -10.53
C VAL A 72 3.33 9.60 -11.67
N SER A 73 2.18 9.00 -11.97
CA SER A 73 1.98 8.06 -13.07
C SER A 73 0.63 8.29 -13.74
N GLY A 74 0.40 7.66 -14.90
CA GLY A 74 -0.88 7.70 -15.59
C GLY A 74 -1.36 9.12 -15.89
N SER A 75 -2.61 9.43 -15.56
CA SER A 75 -3.20 10.76 -15.80
C SER A 75 -2.62 11.87 -14.93
N LEU A 76 -1.99 11.55 -13.79
CA LEU A 76 -1.39 12.56 -12.90
C LEU A 76 -0.16 13.23 -13.52
N VAL A 77 0.48 12.59 -14.50
CA VAL A 77 1.64 13.15 -15.21
C VAL A 77 1.28 14.46 -15.91
N TYR A 78 0.11 14.53 -16.57
CA TYR A 78 -0.31 15.75 -17.27
C TYR A 78 -0.59 16.91 -16.32
N TRP A 79 -1.18 16.62 -15.16
CA TRP A 79 -1.39 17.62 -14.12
C TRP A 79 -0.05 18.14 -13.59
N MET A 80 0.88 17.24 -13.26
CA MET A 80 2.20 17.62 -12.77
C MET A 80 2.99 18.42 -13.82
N GLN A 81 2.91 18.03 -15.09
CA GLN A 81 3.53 18.77 -16.18
C GLN A 81 3.01 20.21 -16.24
N SER A 82 1.68 20.40 -16.23
CA SER A 82 1.08 21.74 -16.22
C SER A 82 1.52 22.56 -15.00
N LYS A 83 1.69 21.91 -13.85
CA LYS A 83 2.17 22.55 -12.62
C LYS A 83 3.63 23.01 -12.77
N LEU A 84 4.50 22.17 -13.32
CA LEU A 84 5.90 22.49 -13.63
C LEU A 84 6.02 23.63 -14.65
N ASP A 85 5.23 23.59 -15.72
CA ASP A 85 5.18 24.64 -16.76
C ASP A 85 4.76 25.99 -16.19
N SER A 86 3.97 25.99 -15.11
CA SER A 86 3.55 27.19 -14.38
C SER A 86 4.62 27.73 -13.42
N GLY A 87 5.82 27.15 -13.42
CA GLY A 87 6.96 27.60 -12.61
C GLY A 87 7.09 26.92 -11.25
N TYR A 88 6.31 25.89 -10.96
CA TYR A 88 6.47 25.10 -9.74
C TYR A 88 7.88 24.50 -9.68
N GLN A 89 8.54 24.67 -8.54
CA GLN A 89 9.84 24.08 -8.24
C GLN A 89 9.64 22.95 -7.22
N PRO A 90 9.79 21.68 -7.63
CA PRO A 90 9.63 20.54 -6.73
C PRO A 90 10.58 20.61 -5.55
N GLY A 91 10.05 20.39 -4.35
CA GLY A 91 10.85 20.13 -3.16
C GLY A 91 11.32 18.68 -3.10
N GLU A 92 11.84 18.28 -1.94
CA GLU A 92 12.19 16.89 -1.67
C GLU A 92 10.94 15.99 -1.56
N ILE A 93 11.11 14.71 -1.90
CA ILE A 93 10.07 13.69 -1.69
C ILE A 93 9.69 13.62 -0.20
N VAL A 94 8.40 13.73 0.11
CA VAL A 94 7.89 13.70 1.48
C VAL A 94 8.01 12.30 2.07
N LYS A 95 9.12 12.00 2.76
CA LYS A 95 9.31 10.72 3.44
C LYS A 95 8.71 10.78 4.84
N ARG A 96 7.67 9.99 5.08
CA ARG A 96 7.05 9.78 6.40
C ARG A 96 6.73 8.30 6.61
N PRO A 97 6.80 7.78 7.86
CA PRO A 97 6.52 6.37 8.16
C PRO A 97 5.13 5.89 7.75
N ASN A 98 4.15 6.80 7.73
CA ASN A 98 2.76 6.53 7.38
C ASN A 98 2.47 6.71 5.87
N ILE A 99 3.49 6.75 5.00
CA ILE A 99 3.30 6.91 3.56
C ILE A 99 4.12 5.88 2.78
N TRP A 100 3.44 4.97 2.09
CA TRP A 100 4.05 4.09 1.10
C TRP A 100 3.74 4.54 -0.33
N ARG A 101 4.63 4.17 -1.26
CA ARG A 101 4.47 4.38 -2.70
C ARG A 101 4.47 3.03 -3.39
N ALA A 102 3.28 2.50 -3.61
CA ALA A 102 3.18 1.27 -4.37
C ALA A 102 3.44 1.57 -5.85
N LEU A 103 4.31 0.77 -6.46
CA LEU A 103 4.56 0.82 -7.90
C LEU A 103 3.70 -0.22 -8.62
N THR A 104 3.50 -0.02 -9.92
CA THR A 104 2.88 -1.05 -10.76
C THR A 104 3.65 -2.37 -10.63
N GLY A 105 2.92 -3.45 -10.34
CA GLY A 105 3.47 -4.78 -10.08
C GLY A 105 3.57 -5.13 -8.59
N ASP A 106 3.60 -4.12 -7.72
CA ASP A 106 3.57 -4.34 -6.27
C ASP A 106 2.25 -4.96 -5.84
N ARG A 107 2.24 -5.46 -4.61
CA ARG A 107 1.05 -6.01 -3.97
C ARG A 107 0.93 -5.54 -2.53
N LEU A 108 -0.30 -5.43 -2.08
CA LEU A 108 -0.66 -5.16 -0.69
C LEU A 108 -1.51 -6.32 -0.20
N VAL A 109 -1.25 -6.79 1.02
CA VAL A 109 -2.15 -7.71 1.70
C VAL A 109 -2.60 -7.12 3.01
N TRP A 110 -3.90 -7.16 3.23
CA TRP A 110 -4.53 -6.82 4.48
C TRP A 110 -4.98 -8.11 5.16
N VAL A 111 -4.47 -8.35 6.36
CA VAL A 111 -4.82 -9.51 7.18
C VAL A 111 -5.38 -9.05 8.52
N GLY A 112 -6.20 -9.90 9.14
CA GLY A 112 -6.85 -9.60 10.41
C GLY A 112 -8.00 -10.55 10.70
N GLU A 113 -8.84 -10.19 11.65
CA GLU A 113 -10.00 -11.00 12.05
C GLU A 113 -11.18 -10.85 11.09
N GLN A 114 -11.94 -11.94 10.94
CA GLN A 114 -13.17 -11.97 10.15
C GLN A 114 -14.17 -10.94 10.68
N ARG A 115 -14.73 -10.13 9.77
CA ARG A 115 -15.75 -9.13 10.10
C ARG A 115 -16.83 -9.03 9.02
N GLN A 116 -18.00 -8.57 9.42
CA GLN A 116 -19.14 -8.46 8.52
C GLN A 116 -18.85 -7.50 7.36
N GLY A 117 -19.21 -7.90 6.14
CA GLY A 117 -19.08 -7.07 4.94
C GLY A 117 -17.67 -7.01 4.34
N VAL A 118 -16.71 -7.78 4.87
CA VAL A 118 -15.37 -7.93 4.29
C VAL A 118 -15.17 -9.39 3.94
N GLU A 119 -14.64 -9.65 2.73
CA GLU A 119 -14.25 -11.01 2.36
C GLU A 119 -13.19 -11.52 3.32
N PHE A 120 -13.24 -12.81 3.62
CA PHE A 120 -12.32 -13.40 4.58
C PHE A 120 -11.92 -14.80 4.12
N ASN A 121 -10.62 -15.00 3.95
CA ASN A 121 -10.06 -16.31 3.66
C ASN A 121 -8.81 -16.54 4.50
N ASN A 122 -8.95 -17.38 5.53
CA ASN A 122 -7.85 -17.83 6.38
C ASN A 122 -7.00 -16.67 6.95
N GLY A 123 -7.65 -15.62 7.46
CA GLY A 123 -6.97 -14.43 8.01
C GLY A 123 -6.67 -13.33 7.00
N VAL A 124 -6.87 -13.58 5.69
CA VAL A 124 -6.70 -12.56 4.65
C VAL A 124 -8.03 -11.85 4.41
N LEU A 125 -8.02 -10.53 4.59
CA LEU A 125 -9.16 -9.63 4.39
C LEU A 125 -9.20 -9.08 2.96
N SER A 126 -8.03 -8.79 2.39
CA SER A 126 -7.92 -8.35 1.00
C SER A 126 -6.51 -8.53 0.46
N VAL A 127 -6.42 -8.84 -0.84
CA VAL A 127 -5.19 -8.71 -1.62
C VAL A 127 -5.42 -7.67 -2.69
N ILE A 128 -4.54 -6.67 -2.76
CA ILE A 128 -4.59 -5.59 -3.75
C ILE A 128 -3.36 -5.72 -4.65
N THR A 129 -3.56 -5.76 -5.96
CA THR A 129 -2.49 -5.77 -6.96
C THR A 129 -2.48 -4.45 -7.71
N PHE A 130 -1.30 -3.84 -7.87
CA PHE A 130 -1.19 -2.51 -8.47
C PHE A 130 -0.92 -2.62 -9.97
N SER A 131 -1.85 -2.13 -10.79
CA SER A 131 -1.67 -1.93 -12.24
C SER A 131 -1.25 -0.50 -12.59
N GLU A 132 -1.36 0.43 -11.64
CA GLU A 132 -0.79 1.77 -11.66
C GLU A 132 -0.18 2.10 -10.29
N ASN A 133 0.74 3.07 -10.26
CA ASN A 133 1.31 3.54 -8.99
C ASN A 133 0.23 4.16 -8.09
N ALA A 134 0.40 4.02 -6.78
CA ALA A 134 -0.52 4.56 -5.78
C ALA A 134 0.22 5.13 -4.57
N ALA A 135 -0.32 6.21 -4.01
CA ALA A 135 0.02 6.65 -2.67
C ALA A 135 -0.81 5.85 -1.66
N ILE A 136 -0.17 5.27 -0.66
CA ILE A 136 -0.81 4.60 0.48
C ILE A 136 -0.52 5.44 1.70
N ILE A 137 -1.56 6.00 2.31
CA ILE A 137 -1.44 6.97 3.40
C ILE A 137 -2.20 6.43 4.60
N GLY A 138 -1.48 6.21 5.70
CA GLY A 138 -2.06 5.93 7.01
C GLY A 138 -2.42 7.22 7.71
N GLU A 139 -3.68 7.35 8.12
CA GLU A 139 -4.19 8.47 8.92
C GLU A 139 -4.69 7.91 10.25
N SER A 140 -4.08 8.37 11.35
CA SER A 140 -4.58 8.06 12.68
C SER A 140 -5.56 9.13 13.15
N TYR A 141 -6.57 8.69 13.89
CA TYR A 141 -7.51 9.60 14.56
C TYR A 141 -6.85 10.38 15.71
N SER A 142 -5.71 9.91 16.23
CA SER A 142 -4.95 10.60 17.29
C SER A 142 -3.78 11.39 16.69
N ASP A 143 -3.67 12.66 17.09
CA ASP A 143 -2.70 13.61 16.53
C ASP A 143 -1.24 13.12 16.61
N PHE A 144 -0.59 13.14 15.45
CA PHE A 144 0.79 13.59 15.23
C PHE A 144 1.99 12.92 15.90
N ASP A 145 1.97 11.64 16.32
CA ASP A 145 3.24 10.93 16.59
C ASP A 145 3.24 9.37 16.54
N GLY A 146 2.09 8.72 16.34
CA GLY A 146 1.91 7.33 16.78
C GLY A 146 1.56 6.26 15.74
N PHE A 147 1.59 6.53 14.43
CA PHE A 147 0.98 5.60 13.46
C PHE A 147 1.85 5.20 12.25
N PRO A 148 2.04 3.89 12.02
CA PRO A 148 2.21 2.82 12.99
C PRO A 148 3.69 2.40 13.10
N ARG A 149 4.13 2.11 14.32
CA ARG A 149 5.45 1.50 14.57
C ARG A 149 5.26 0.01 14.77
N PHE A 150 6.12 -0.77 14.15
CA PHE A 150 6.23 -2.21 14.39
C PHE A 150 7.11 -2.44 15.64
N ASP A 151 6.77 -1.82 16.77
CA ASP A 151 7.60 -1.80 17.99
C ASP A 151 6.98 -2.50 19.20
N GLN A 152 6.03 -3.42 19.00
CA GLN A 152 5.78 -4.42 20.02
C GLN A 152 6.98 -5.38 20.08
N GLU A 153 7.70 -5.35 21.21
CA GLU A 153 8.87 -6.21 21.49
C GLU A 153 8.51 -7.72 21.49
N GLU A 154 7.23 -8.07 21.59
CA GLU A 154 6.74 -9.45 21.56
C GLU A 154 5.75 -9.69 20.42
N GLN A 155 6.20 -10.39 19.37
CA GLN A 155 5.34 -10.88 18.31
C GLN A 155 4.65 -12.18 18.76
N ARG A 156 3.31 -12.20 18.77
CA ARG A 156 2.57 -13.44 19.08
C ARG A 156 2.64 -14.40 17.90
N GLN A 157 2.63 -15.70 18.18
CA GLN A 157 2.66 -16.72 17.11
C GLN A 157 1.46 -16.64 16.17
N GLU A 158 0.31 -16.19 16.68
CA GLU A 158 -0.91 -16.00 15.89
C GLU A 158 -0.74 -14.88 14.86
N ASP A 159 -0.12 -13.76 15.25
CA ASP A 159 0.16 -12.63 14.38
C ASP A 159 1.14 -13.04 13.27
N MET A 160 2.19 -13.80 13.60
CA MET A 160 3.12 -14.35 12.60
C MET A 160 2.42 -15.29 11.61
N LYS A 161 1.46 -16.09 12.08
CA LYS A 161 0.68 -17.00 11.23
C LYS A 161 -0.23 -16.21 10.27
N LEU A 162 -0.85 -15.13 10.73
CA LEU A 162 -1.65 -14.23 9.89
C LEU A 162 -0.81 -13.62 8.76
N CYS A 163 0.33 -13.03 9.09
CA CYS A 163 1.24 -12.46 8.09
C CYS A 163 1.74 -13.52 7.09
N ARG A 164 2.02 -14.75 7.55
CA ARG A 164 2.39 -15.87 6.67
C ARG A 164 1.26 -16.27 5.74
N ASN A 165 0.03 -16.32 6.22
CA ASN A 165 -1.14 -16.58 5.37
C ASN A 165 -1.30 -15.49 4.30
N GLY A 166 -1.10 -14.22 4.67
CA GLY A 166 -1.09 -13.10 3.73
C GLY A 166 0.00 -13.25 2.66
N MET A 167 1.22 -13.61 3.05
CA MET A 167 2.31 -13.84 2.10
C MET A 167 2.02 -15.01 1.16
N ASN A 168 1.44 -16.12 1.65
CA ASN A 168 1.05 -17.24 0.80
C ASN A 168 -0.01 -16.82 -0.23
N ALA A 169 -1.02 -16.05 0.18
CA ALA A 169 -2.03 -15.52 -0.72
C ALA A 169 -1.44 -14.63 -1.82
N ILE A 170 -0.42 -13.85 -1.47
CA ILE A 170 0.34 -13.04 -2.43
C ILE A 170 1.07 -13.93 -3.44
N LEU A 171 1.77 -14.98 -2.98
CA LEU A 171 2.56 -15.85 -3.85
C LEU A 171 1.67 -16.70 -4.78
N GLU A 172 0.50 -17.13 -4.33
CA GLU A 172 -0.47 -17.89 -5.13
C GLU A 172 -0.95 -17.14 -6.40
N LEU A 173 -0.89 -15.80 -6.41
CA LEU A 173 -1.26 -15.00 -7.57
C LEU A 173 -0.19 -14.96 -8.67
N GLY A 174 0.99 -15.56 -8.45
CA GLY A 174 2.07 -15.65 -9.45
C GLY A 174 2.69 -14.29 -9.83
N THR A 175 3.26 -14.18 -11.03
CA THR A 175 3.91 -12.97 -11.55
C THR A 175 2.88 -11.90 -11.94
N PRO A 176 3.14 -10.59 -11.69
CA PRO A 176 2.20 -9.54 -12.05
C PRO A 176 2.12 -9.37 -13.58
N ARG A 177 0.95 -8.96 -14.08
CA ARG A 177 0.72 -8.77 -15.53
C ARG A 177 1.34 -7.48 -16.08
N SER A 178 1.65 -6.53 -15.21
CA SER A 178 2.22 -5.22 -15.56
C SER A 178 3.19 -4.80 -14.48
N VAL A 179 4.25 -4.09 -14.86
CA VAL A 179 5.34 -3.69 -13.97
C VAL A 179 5.81 -2.28 -14.31
N SER A 180 6.13 -1.49 -13.29
CA SER A 180 6.86 -0.23 -13.45
C SER A 180 8.30 -0.42 -12.95
N PRO A 181 9.30 0.18 -13.62
CA PRO A 181 10.65 0.19 -13.07
C PRO A 181 10.65 0.95 -11.75
N ALA A 182 11.34 0.41 -10.74
CA ALA A 182 11.66 1.18 -9.53
C ALA A 182 12.71 2.24 -9.90
N PHE A 183 12.43 3.50 -9.58
CA PHE A 183 13.35 4.63 -9.74
C PHE A 183 14.21 4.82 -8.49
#